data_AF-A0A3B0UIJ8-F1
#
_entry.id   AF-A0A3B0UIJ8-F1
#
_cell.length_a   1.000
_cell.length_b   1.000
_cell.length_c   1.000
_cell.angle_alpha   90.00
_cell.angle_beta   90.00
_cell.angle_gamma   90.00
#
_symmetry.space_group_name_H-M   'P 1'
#
loop_
_entity.id
_entity.type
_entity.pdbx_description
1 polymer ?
#
loop_
_entity_poly.entity_id
_entity_poly.type
_entity_poly.pdbx_seq_one_letter_code
_entity_poly.pdbx_strand_id
1 'polypeptide(L)'
;MKNTRKWTTLIALFLALSFFIVACGGGDATDEEPAADDATTTEDAGDEAMDDEEMEAMDDEEMEAMDDEEMEAMDDEEMEAMDDEEMMEFEPTSVAAENCDYGGKISSIEAVDELTVVFNLCKPDPAFLAKIAFTPFGIQPAEWLAETGGTGQLLEQPIGTGPYMVQEWVRGDSVIYQRFDDYWGDAAFAETAVLRWNQEGAARLVELQAGTVDMITNVSPDDFATVEADPNLVLLPNASPNVLYLAMTNTFEPFDNQMVRQAIAMGIDRQRIVDNFFPAGSEVASHFTPCSIPGGCEGDSWY
;
A
#
# COMPACT_ATOMS: atom_id res chain seq x y z
N MET A 1 51.07 13.13 -38.68
CA MET A 1 51.07 14.26 -37.72
C MET A 1 49.74 14.98 -37.79
N LYS A 2 49.18 15.34 -36.61
CA LYS A 2 47.86 15.97 -36.33
C LYS A 2 46.73 15.01 -35.99
N ASN A 3 46.83 14.38 -34.80
CA ASN A 3 45.68 13.79 -34.11
C ASN A 3 45.86 13.78 -32.58
N THR A 4 46.07 14.95 -31.95
CA THR A 4 46.37 15.06 -30.51
C THR A 4 45.87 16.38 -29.90
N ARG A 5 44.58 16.70 -30.02
CA ARG A 5 44.08 17.95 -29.40
C ARG A 5 42.62 17.98 -28.91
N LYS A 6 42.01 16.82 -28.64
CA LYS A 6 40.65 16.76 -28.05
C LYS A 6 40.53 15.93 -26.77
N TRP A 7 41.64 15.46 -26.18
CA TRP A 7 41.62 14.55 -25.02
C TRP A 7 42.14 15.15 -23.71
N THR A 8 42.54 16.43 -23.68
CA THR A 8 43.16 17.06 -22.50
C THR A 8 42.27 18.05 -21.76
N THR A 9 40.98 18.15 -22.08
CA THR A 9 40.08 19.16 -21.46
C THR A 9 38.95 18.58 -20.61
N LEU A 10 38.91 17.25 -20.40
CA LEU A 10 37.86 16.60 -19.60
C LEU A 10 38.34 16.00 -18.26
N ILE A 11 39.60 16.18 -17.90
CA ILE A 11 40.21 15.61 -16.66
C ILE A 11 40.35 16.66 -15.53
N ALA A 12 39.92 17.91 -15.75
CA ALA A 12 40.15 19.01 -14.80
C ALA A 12 38.92 19.45 -13.98
N LEU A 13 37.83 18.67 -13.94
CA LEU A 13 36.62 19.03 -13.19
C LEU A 13 36.13 17.93 -12.22
N PHE A 14 37.07 17.13 -11.69
CA PHE A 14 36.81 16.03 -10.74
C PHE A 14 37.64 16.14 -9.44
N LEU A 15 38.09 17.36 -9.09
CA LEU A 15 38.96 17.60 -7.94
C LEU A 15 38.50 18.81 -7.11
N ALA A 16 37.25 18.79 -6.65
CA ALA A 16 36.80 19.62 -5.53
C ALA A 16 35.45 19.13 -5.00
N LEU A 17 35.45 18.09 -4.16
CA LEU A 17 34.76 18.08 -2.86
C LEU A 17 34.80 16.67 -2.26
N SER A 18 35.79 16.42 -1.42
CA SER A 18 35.73 15.42 -0.35
C SER A 18 36.96 15.61 0.52
N PHE A 19 36.80 16.14 1.74
CA PHE A 19 37.16 15.45 2.99
C PHE A 19 37.19 16.36 4.25
N PHE A 20 36.76 15.76 5.38
CA PHE A 20 36.90 16.09 6.82
C PHE A 20 36.00 17.20 7.39
N ILE A 21 35.01 16.95 8.29
CA ILE A 21 34.91 16.22 9.59
C ILE A 21 35.88 16.73 10.67
N VAL A 22 35.34 17.23 11.80
CA VAL A 22 35.61 16.80 13.20
C VAL A 22 35.02 17.78 14.26
N ALA A 23 34.55 17.19 15.39
CA ALA A 23 34.41 17.70 16.77
C ALA A 23 33.06 18.31 17.21
N CYS A 24 32.47 18.04 18.39
CA CYS A 24 32.77 17.15 19.53
C CYS A 24 31.61 17.17 20.56
N GLY A 25 31.45 16.07 21.33
CA GLY A 25 30.97 16.02 22.74
C GLY A 25 29.45 15.92 22.95
N GLY A 26 28.85 14.89 23.56
CA GLY A 26 29.36 13.86 24.49
C GLY A 26 28.99 14.20 25.94
N GLY A 27 28.11 13.39 26.55
CA GLY A 27 27.75 13.44 27.98
C GLY A 27 27.13 12.10 28.44
N ASP A 28 27.86 11.40 29.31
CA ASP A 28 27.65 10.08 29.94
C ASP A 28 26.59 10.06 31.07
N ALA A 29 26.00 8.87 31.31
CA ALA A 29 25.70 8.21 32.61
C ALA A 29 24.77 6.99 32.34
N THR A 30 25.19 5.72 32.48
CA THR A 30 25.21 4.85 33.69
C THR A 30 23.85 4.84 34.45
N ASP A 31 23.18 3.75 34.84
CA ASP A 31 23.58 2.47 35.45
C ASP A 31 22.39 1.44 35.45
N GLU A 32 22.75 0.16 35.59
CA GLU A 32 22.11 -0.95 36.36
C GLU A 32 20.66 -1.47 36.10
N GLU A 33 20.63 -2.76 35.71
CA GLU A 33 19.68 -3.89 35.95
C GLU A 33 19.13 -4.03 37.41
N PRO A 34 18.29 -5.04 37.78
CA PRO A 34 17.52 -6.04 37.01
C PRO A 34 16.09 -6.38 37.54
N ALA A 35 15.42 -7.32 36.84
CA ALA A 35 14.74 -8.53 37.37
C ALA A 35 13.19 -8.64 37.38
N ALA A 36 12.79 -9.90 37.12
CA ALA A 36 11.55 -10.62 37.45
C ALA A 36 10.31 -10.38 36.56
N ASP A 37 9.49 -11.36 36.17
CA ASP A 37 9.45 -12.82 36.34
C ASP A 37 8.49 -13.40 35.28
N ASP A 38 8.91 -14.51 34.67
CA ASP A 38 8.18 -15.76 34.45
C ASP A 38 6.64 -15.77 34.51
N ALA A 39 5.99 -16.07 33.37
CA ALA A 39 4.80 -16.93 33.36
C ALA A 39 4.66 -17.64 32.00
N THR A 40 4.60 -18.95 32.11
CA THR A 40 4.53 -19.99 31.08
C THR A 40 3.08 -20.20 30.59
N THR A 41 2.94 -21.01 29.53
CA THR A 41 1.75 -21.74 29.02
C THR A 41 0.99 -21.07 27.86
N THR A 42 1.19 -21.47 26.60
CA THR A 42 0.83 -22.71 25.86
C THR A 42 -0.63 -22.79 25.42
N GLU A 43 -0.79 -22.96 24.10
CA GLU A 43 -1.80 -23.83 23.42
C GLU A 43 -3.27 -23.37 23.54
N ASP A 44 -4.17 -23.52 22.57
CA ASP A 44 -4.25 -24.12 21.24
C ASP A 44 -5.65 -23.78 20.67
N ALA A 45 -5.76 -23.85 19.33
CA ALA A 45 -6.91 -24.06 18.44
C ALA A 45 -8.38 -23.74 18.79
N GLY A 46 -9.11 -23.36 17.72
CA GLY A 46 -10.52 -23.71 17.46
C GLY A 46 -11.44 -22.49 17.51
N ASP A 47 -11.87 -21.92 16.38
CA ASP A 47 -12.99 -22.39 15.54
C ASP A 47 -14.30 -22.50 16.34
N GLU A 48 -15.03 -21.39 16.45
CA GLU A 48 -16.48 -21.40 16.60
C GLU A 48 -17.07 -20.28 15.73
N ALA A 49 -17.87 -20.70 14.73
CA ALA A 49 -18.88 -19.86 14.12
C ALA A 49 -19.92 -19.51 15.18
N MET A 50 -20.36 -18.25 15.24
CA MET A 50 -21.54 -17.88 16.01
C MET A 50 -22.45 -16.99 15.17
N ASP A 51 -23.70 -17.45 15.12
CA ASP A 51 -24.83 -16.94 14.38
C ASP A 51 -25.27 -15.54 14.83
N ASP A 52 -25.97 -14.87 13.91
CA ASP A 52 -26.79 -13.67 14.12
C ASP A 52 -27.76 -13.82 15.30
N GLU A 53 -27.74 -12.88 16.26
CA GLU A 53 -28.93 -12.27 16.87
C GLU A 53 -28.53 -11.15 17.87
N GLU A 54 -29.38 -10.12 17.92
CA GLU A 54 -29.42 -9.00 18.88
C GLU A 54 -28.47 -7.80 18.68
N MET A 55 -28.94 -6.94 17.79
CA MET A 55 -28.91 -5.49 17.89
C MET A 55 -29.86 -5.06 19.04
N GLU A 56 -29.37 -4.38 20.08
CA GLU A 56 -30.05 -3.30 20.83
C GLU A 56 -29.24 -2.87 22.07
N ALA A 57 -28.92 -1.57 22.13
CA ALA A 57 -28.80 -0.69 23.31
C ALA A 57 -27.73 0.39 23.04
N MET A 58 -28.17 1.52 22.48
CA MET A 58 -27.48 2.80 22.69
C MET A 58 -27.92 3.31 24.07
N ASP A 59 -26.95 3.55 24.94
CA ASP A 59 -27.18 3.97 26.31
C ASP A 59 -27.59 5.45 26.36
N ASP A 60 -28.75 5.66 26.97
CA ASP A 60 -29.38 6.90 27.38
C ASP A 60 -28.49 7.73 28.31
N GLU A 61 -27.92 8.85 27.85
CA GLU A 61 -27.55 9.95 28.76
C GLU A 61 -27.33 11.31 28.05
N GLU A 62 -28.25 11.77 27.20
CA GLU A 62 -28.35 13.22 26.95
C GLU A 62 -29.74 13.67 26.45
N MET A 63 -30.78 13.47 27.26
CA MET A 63 -32.05 14.17 27.04
C MET A 63 -32.83 14.39 28.35
N GLU A 64 -32.27 15.17 29.27
CA GLU A 64 -33.04 15.80 30.35
C GLU A 64 -32.97 17.33 30.22
N ALA A 65 -33.97 17.91 29.55
CA ALA A 65 -34.63 19.17 29.93
C ALA A 65 -35.63 19.61 28.84
N MET A 66 -36.76 18.92 28.72
CA MET A 66 -37.98 19.56 28.20
C MET A 66 -39.13 19.24 29.15
N ASP A 67 -39.89 20.29 29.43
CA ASP A 67 -40.94 20.42 30.41
C ASP A 67 -42.24 19.73 29.96
N ASP A 68 -42.93 19.10 30.92
CA ASP A 68 -44.13 18.26 30.75
C ASP A 68 -45.38 18.97 30.14
N GLU A 69 -45.25 20.20 29.64
CA GLU A 69 -46.36 20.96 29.02
C GLU A 69 -46.26 21.04 27.48
N GLU A 70 -45.14 20.62 26.86
CA GLU A 70 -45.00 20.49 25.40
C GLU A 70 -45.27 19.06 24.88
N MET A 71 -45.43 18.09 25.78
CA MET A 71 -45.67 16.67 25.46
C MET A 71 -47.13 16.32 25.07
N GLU A 72 -48.07 17.27 25.14
CA GLU A 72 -49.49 17.07 24.75
C GLU A 72 -49.87 17.81 23.45
N ALA A 73 -48.91 18.13 22.59
CA ALA A 73 -49.19 18.69 21.26
C ALA A 73 -48.26 18.17 20.14
N MET A 74 -47.73 16.95 20.26
CA MET A 74 -47.22 16.24 19.08
C MET A 74 -48.42 15.59 18.40
N ASP A 75 -48.80 16.16 17.27
CA ASP A 75 -49.78 15.55 16.38
C ASP A 75 -49.20 14.27 15.76
N ASP A 76 -50.08 13.36 15.36
CA ASP A 76 -49.71 12.11 14.68
C ASP A 76 -48.90 12.37 13.37
N GLU A 77 -48.84 13.63 12.91
CA GLU A 77 -48.14 14.07 11.70
C GLU A 77 -46.61 14.20 11.92
N GLU A 78 -46.14 14.56 13.13
CA GLU A 78 -44.71 14.63 13.45
C GLU A 78 -44.07 13.27 13.78
N MET A 79 -44.86 12.29 14.27
CA MET A 79 -44.38 10.90 14.41
C MET A 79 -44.39 10.13 13.08
N GLU A 80 -45.30 10.44 12.14
CA GLU A 80 -45.20 9.93 10.76
C GLU A 80 -44.00 10.53 10.00
N ALA A 81 -43.52 11.72 10.39
CA ALA A 81 -42.35 12.36 9.77
C ALA A 81 -41.00 11.75 10.17
N MET A 82 -40.93 10.86 11.17
CA MET A 82 -39.72 10.10 11.52
C MET A 82 -39.65 8.71 10.89
N ASP A 83 -40.78 8.16 10.41
CA ASP A 83 -40.82 6.91 9.62
C ASP A 83 -40.60 7.18 8.11
N ASP A 84 -40.72 8.45 7.70
CA ASP A 84 -40.44 8.98 6.37
C ASP A 84 -39.02 9.60 6.28
N GLU A 85 -38.02 9.02 6.97
CA GLU A 85 -36.64 9.10 6.48
C GLU A 85 -36.59 8.35 5.15
N GLU A 86 -36.99 9.10 4.12
CA GLU A 86 -36.99 8.87 2.69
C GLU A 86 -36.00 7.76 2.33
N MET A 87 -36.47 6.50 2.37
CA MET A 87 -35.86 5.37 1.69
C MET A 87 -35.82 5.79 0.22
N MET A 88 -34.72 6.42 -0.19
CA MET A 88 -34.52 6.89 -1.55
C MET A 88 -34.82 5.71 -2.46
N GLU A 89 -35.94 5.79 -3.20
CA GLU A 89 -36.38 4.72 -4.08
C GLU A 89 -35.21 4.38 -5.01
N PHE A 90 -34.70 3.15 -4.89
CA PHE A 90 -33.53 2.73 -5.63
C PHE A 90 -33.77 2.89 -7.14
N GLU A 91 -32.96 3.72 -7.78
CA GLU A 91 -32.97 3.89 -9.23
C GLU A 91 -31.88 2.99 -9.85
N PRO A 92 -32.25 1.94 -10.61
CA PRO A 92 -31.28 1.08 -11.26
C PRO A 92 -30.38 1.88 -12.20
N THR A 93 -29.07 1.76 -12.02
CA THR A 93 -28.08 2.42 -12.88
C THR A 93 -27.26 1.39 -13.64
N SER A 94 -26.85 1.75 -14.86
CA SER A 94 -25.99 0.89 -15.67
C SER A 94 -25.03 1.69 -16.51
N VAL A 95 -23.84 1.13 -16.71
CA VAL A 95 -22.83 1.62 -17.63
C VAL A 95 -22.44 0.48 -18.54
N ALA A 96 -22.60 0.66 -19.85
CA ALA A 96 -22.27 -0.35 -20.85
C ALA A 96 -21.28 0.20 -21.88
N ALA A 97 -20.35 -0.65 -22.31
CA ALA A 97 -19.51 -0.38 -23.46
C ALA A 97 -20.33 -0.52 -24.74
N GLU A 98 -20.08 0.32 -25.74
CA GLU A 98 -20.75 0.24 -27.05
C GLU A 98 -20.52 -1.14 -27.72
N ASN A 99 -19.33 -1.68 -27.55
CA ASN A 99 -18.92 -3.00 -28.01
C ASN A 99 -17.68 -3.46 -27.21
N CYS A 100 -17.17 -4.65 -27.51
CA CYS A 100 -16.02 -5.23 -26.81
C CYS A 100 -14.66 -4.95 -27.49
N ASP A 101 -14.58 -3.98 -28.40
CA ASP A 101 -13.36 -3.68 -29.17
C ASP A 101 -12.51 -2.54 -28.56
N TYR A 102 -12.99 -1.91 -27.47
CA TYR A 102 -12.30 -0.78 -26.80
C TYR A 102 -11.06 -1.18 -25.98
N GLY A 103 -10.67 -2.45 -26.00
CA GLY A 103 -9.50 -2.97 -25.29
C GLY A 103 -9.73 -3.33 -23.82
N GLY A 104 -10.90 -2.98 -23.26
CA GLY A 104 -11.32 -3.47 -21.94
C GLY A 104 -11.97 -4.86 -22.01
N LYS A 105 -12.38 -5.37 -20.84
CA LYS A 105 -12.91 -6.73 -20.68
C LYS A 105 -14.35 -6.78 -20.16
N ILE A 106 -14.90 -5.65 -19.74
CA ILE A 106 -16.24 -5.53 -19.17
C ILE A 106 -17.18 -5.03 -20.27
N SER A 107 -18.32 -5.69 -20.47
CA SER A 107 -19.36 -5.25 -21.39
C SER A 107 -20.35 -4.31 -20.72
N SER A 108 -20.76 -4.60 -19.48
CA SER A 108 -21.59 -3.70 -18.67
C SER A 108 -21.38 -3.91 -17.18
N ILE A 109 -21.70 -2.87 -16.41
CA ILE A 109 -21.79 -2.86 -14.96
C ILE A 109 -23.18 -2.31 -14.63
N GLU A 110 -23.95 -3.06 -13.86
CA GLU A 110 -25.37 -2.77 -13.57
C GLU A 110 -25.59 -2.85 -12.07
N ALA A 111 -26.08 -1.77 -11.45
CA ALA A 111 -26.68 -1.83 -10.13
C ALA A 111 -28.15 -2.23 -10.33
N VAL A 112 -28.51 -3.45 -9.91
CA VAL A 112 -29.86 -4.02 -10.13
C VAL A 112 -30.78 -3.82 -8.92
N ASP A 113 -30.19 -3.60 -7.75
CA ASP A 113 -30.81 -3.17 -6.49
C ASP A 113 -29.73 -2.48 -5.62
N GLU A 114 -30.11 -2.00 -4.42
CA GLU A 114 -29.26 -1.22 -3.51
C GLU A 114 -27.95 -1.93 -3.13
N LEU A 115 -27.95 -3.26 -3.06
CA LEU A 115 -26.83 -4.06 -2.56
C LEU A 115 -26.26 -5.02 -3.60
N THR A 116 -26.74 -4.97 -4.85
CA THR A 116 -26.36 -5.91 -5.91
C THR A 116 -25.82 -5.20 -7.14
N VAL A 117 -24.54 -5.47 -7.44
CA VAL A 117 -23.88 -5.04 -8.68
C VAL A 117 -23.57 -6.26 -9.55
N VAL A 118 -24.02 -6.21 -10.80
CA VAL A 118 -23.79 -7.24 -11.83
C VAL A 118 -22.73 -6.76 -12.81
N PHE A 119 -21.65 -7.53 -12.95
CA PHE A 119 -20.62 -7.30 -13.95
C PHE A 119 -20.78 -8.29 -15.11
N ASN A 120 -21.08 -7.77 -16.30
CA ASN A 120 -21.09 -8.56 -17.52
C ASN A 120 -19.73 -8.42 -18.22
N LEU A 121 -19.13 -9.56 -18.59
CA LEU A 121 -17.82 -9.59 -19.22
C LEU A 121 -17.94 -9.86 -20.72
N CYS A 122 -17.08 -9.22 -21.50
CA CYS A 122 -16.97 -9.45 -22.94
C CYS A 122 -16.58 -10.88 -23.29
N LYS A 123 -15.77 -11.52 -22.43
CA LYS A 123 -15.31 -12.91 -22.55
C LYS A 123 -15.09 -13.48 -21.14
N PRO A 124 -15.16 -14.80 -20.95
CA PRO A 124 -14.79 -15.42 -19.67
C PRO A 124 -13.38 -14.98 -19.23
N ASP A 125 -13.26 -14.46 -18.00
CA ASP A 125 -11.98 -14.09 -17.39
C ASP A 125 -11.86 -14.76 -16.01
N PRO A 126 -11.11 -15.87 -15.89
CA PRO A 126 -10.99 -16.59 -14.62
C PRO A 126 -10.26 -15.80 -13.53
N ALA A 127 -9.55 -14.73 -13.89
CA ALA A 127 -8.85 -13.86 -12.94
C ALA A 127 -9.64 -12.57 -12.64
N PHE A 128 -10.94 -12.50 -12.97
CA PHE A 128 -11.75 -11.30 -12.76
C PHE A 128 -11.80 -10.87 -11.29
N LEU A 129 -12.11 -11.79 -10.37
CA LEU A 129 -12.20 -11.48 -8.94
C LEU A 129 -10.89 -10.92 -8.37
N ALA A 130 -9.75 -11.52 -8.74
CA ALA A 130 -8.44 -11.03 -8.33
C ALA A 130 -8.12 -9.63 -8.91
N LYS A 131 -8.65 -9.29 -10.09
CA LYS A 131 -8.45 -7.99 -10.72
C LYS A 131 -9.25 -6.89 -10.03
N ILE A 132 -10.52 -7.14 -9.71
CA ILE A 132 -11.38 -6.14 -9.05
C ILE A 132 -11.01 -5.92 -7.58
N ALA A 133 -10.30 -6.88 -6.96
CA ALA A 133 -9.70 -6.70 -5.63
C ALA A 133 -8.43 -5.83 -5.64
N PHE A 134 -7.95 -5.40 -6.81
CA PHE A 134 -6.73 -4.60 -6.91
C PHE A 134 -7.00 -3.13 -6.52
N THR A 135 -6.03 -2.47 -5.89
CA THR A 135 -6.19 -1.14 -5.28
C THR A 135 -6.74 -0.03 -6.20
N PRO A 136 -6.51 -0.01 -7.54
CA PRO A 136 -7.13 0.97 -8.41
C PRO A 136 -8.66 0.87 -8.52
N PHE A 137 -9.25 -0.24 -8.07
CA PHE A 137 -10.70 -0.46 -8.03
C PHE A 137 -11.31 -0.20 -6.65
N GLY A 138 -10.58 0.50 -5.76
CA GLY A 138 -11.14 0.95 -4.48
C GLY A 138 -12.42 1.77 -4.68
N ILE A 139 -13.47 1.42 -3.97
CA ILE A 139 -14.79 2.05 -4.10
C ILE A 139 -14.74 3.48 -3.57
N GLN A 140 -15.31 4.41 -4.33
CA GLN A 140 -15.35 5.83 -4.01
C GLN A 140 -16.81 6.26 -3.79
N PRO A 141 -17.09 7.21 -2.89
CA PRO A 141 -18.42 7.80 -2.77
C PRO A 141 -18.84 8.47 -4.09
N ALA A 142 -20.05 8.19 -4.56
CA ALA A 142 -20.52 8.67 -5.86
C ALA A 142 -20.58 10.21 -5.94
N GLU A 143 -21.05 10.87 -4.88
CA GLU A 143 -21.13 12.33 -4.79
C GLU A 143 -19.74 12.97 -4.85
N TRP A 144 -18.79 12.44 -4.07
CA TRP A 144 -17.41 12.92 -4.06
C TRP A 144 -16.76 12.76 -5.44
N LEU A 145 -17.01 11.62 -6.11
CA LEU A 145 -16.52 11.37 -7.46
C LEU A 145 -17.13 12.34 -8.48
N ALA A 146 -18.43 12.66 -8.36
CA ALA A 146 -19.10 13.60 -9.24
C ALA A 146 -18.57 15.04 -9.07
N GLU A 147 -18.29 15.45 -7.84
CA GLU A 147 -17.76 16.78 -7.52
C GLU A 147 -16.28 16.94 -7.93
N THR A 148 -15.46 15.92 -7.67
CA THR A 148 -13.99 16.03 -7.74
C THR A 148 -13.33 15.25 -8.87
N GLY A 149 -14.10 14.45 -9.61
CA GLY A 149 -13.61 13.63 -10.72
C GLY A 149 -12.76 14.42 -11.73
N GLY A 150 -11.55 13.94 -11.99
CA GLY A 150 -10.62 14.55 -12.96
C GLY A 150 -9.94 15.84 -12.49
N THR A 151 -10.24 16.35 -11.29
CA THR A 151 -9.62 17.58 -10.75
C THR A 151 -8.30 17.32 -10.02
N GLY A 152 -8.04 16.07 -9.64
CA GLY A 152 -6.92 15.67 -8.78
C GLY A 152 -7.26 15.64 -7.29
N GLN A 153 -8.35 16.28 -6.85
CA GLN A 153 -8.75 16.36 -5.44
C GLN A 153 -9.02 14.98 -4.81
N LEU A 154 -9.54 14.01 -5.58
CA LEU A 154 -9.66 12.60 -5.15
C LEU A 154 -8.35 12.03 -4.57
N LEU A 155 -7.20 12.48 -5.11
CA LEU A 155 -5.88 12.04 -4.69
C LEU A 155 -5.30 12.91 -3.56
N GLU A 156 -5.83 14.10 -3.32
CA GLU A 156 -5.35 15.01 -2.28
C GLU A 156 -6.13 14.83 -0.97
N GLN A 157 -7.42 14.54 -1.09
CA GLN A 157 -8.37 14.33 0.00
C GLN A 157 -9.13 13.03 -0.29
N PRO A 158 -8.49 11.87 -0.07
CA PRO A 158 -9.11 10.60 -0.35
C PRO A 158 -10.24 10.34 0.67
N ILE A 159 -11.40 9.94 0.17
CA ILE A 159 -12.52 9.45 0.97
C ILE A 159 -12.74 7.99 0.60
N GLY A 160 -12.84 7.12 1.60
CA GLY A 160 -13.03 5.69 1.40
C GLY A 160 -13.65 5.04 2.64
N THR A 161 -13.80 3.72 2.58
CA THR A 161 -14.47 2.92 3.61
C THR A 161 -13.49 2.08 4.43
N GLY A 162 -12.23 2.48 4.49
CA GLY A 162 -11.16 1.74 5.20
C GLY A 162 -11.11 2.05 6.70
N PRO A 163 -10.28 1.31 7.47
CA PRO A 163 -10.17 1.45 8.92
C PRO A 163 -9.45 2.74 9.39
N TYR A 164 -8.91 3.52 8.46
CA TYR A 164 -8.18 4.75 8.71
C TYR A 164 -8.65 5.87 7.77
N MET A 165 -8.76 7.07 8.31
CA MET A 165 -8.98 8.33 7.60
C MET A 165 -7.66 9.10 7.50
N VAL A 166 -7.45 9.81 6.38
CA VAL A 166 -6.32 10.75 6.29
C VAL A 166 -6.61 11.98 7.13
N GLN A 167 -5.80 12.20 8.16
CA GLN A 167 -5.88 13.41 9.00
C GLN A 167 -5.05 14.55 8.41
N GLU A 168 -3.81 14.27 8.00
CA GLU A 168 -2.91 15.25 7.41
C GLU A 168 -1.95 14.59 6.41
N TRP A 169 -1.66 15.30 5.31
CA TRP A 169 -0.62 14.89 4.38
C TRP A 169 0.38 16.02 4.12
N VAL A 170 1.57 15.90 4.72
CA VAL A 170 2.72 16.76 4.43
C VAL A 170 3.51 16.16 3.27
N ARG A 171 3.33 16.73 2.07
CA ARG A 171 3.90 16.22 0.82
C ARG A 171 5.43 16.08 0.91
N GLY A 172 5.92 14.86 0.73
CA GLY A 172 7.34 14.53 0.75
C GLY A 172 7.94 14.32 2.14
N ASP A 173 7.13 14.42 3.20
CA ASP A 173 7.58 14.27 4.59
C ASP A 173 6.78 13.20 5.37
N SER A 174 5.46 13.34 5.46
CA SER A 174 4.62 12.38 6.20
C SER A 174 3.14 12.35 5.80
N VAL A 175 2.46 11.25 6.12
CA VAL A 175 0.99 11.15 6.17
C VAL A 175 0.59 10.68 7.56
N ILE A 176 -0.34 11.41 8.16
CA ILE A 176 -0.95 11.08 9.44
C ILE A 176 -2.34 10.54 9.15
N TYR A 177 -2.62 9.35 9.67
CA TYR A 177 -3.91 8.70 9.62
C TYR A 177 -4.51 8.65 11.02
N GLN A 178 -5.82 8.88 11.10
CA GLN A 178 -6.62 8.69 12.31
C GLN A 178 -7.52 7.46 12.10
N ARG A 179 -7.68 6.63 13.12
CA ARG A 179 -8.60 5.49 13.06
C ARG A 179 -10.02 5.97 12.77
N PHE A 180 -10.73 5.21 11.94
CA PHE A 180 -12.16 5.38 11.74
C PHE A 180 -12.91 4.48 12.73
N ASP A 181 -13.53 5.06 13.76
CA ASP A 181 -14.17 4.29 14.83
C ASP A 181 -15.45 3.57 14.35
N ASP A 182 -16.14 4.11 13.34
CA ASP A 182 -17.34 3.49 12.72
C ASP A 182 -16.97 2.55 11.54
N TYR A 183 -15.75 2.02 11.53
CA TYR A 183 -15.34 1.07 10.50
C TYR A 183 -16.16 -0.22 10.59
N TRP A 184 -16.68 -0.68 9.46
CA TRP A 184 -17.58 -1.82 9.35
C TRP A 184 -16.94 -3.19 9.67
N GLY A 185 -15.61 -3.26 9.80
CA GLY A 185 -14.88 -4.47 10.13
C GLY A 185 -14.11 -4.33 11.44
N ASP A 186 -13.02 -5.09 11.57
CA ASP A 186 -12.18 -5.00 12.77
C ASP A 186 -11.53 -3.62 12.89
N ALA A 187 -11.74 -2.97 14.04
CA ALA A 187 -11.17 -1.67 14.32
C ALA A 187 -9.64 -1.70 14.21
N ALA A 188 -9.07 -0.62 13.69
CA ALA A 188 -7.62 -0.49 13.60
C ALA A 188 -6.97 -0.51 14.99
N PHE A 189 -5.85 -1.22 15.11
CA PHE A 189 -5.17 -1.38 16.41
C PHE A 189 -4.72 -0.05 17.02
N ALA A 190 -4.05 0.80 16.22
CA ALA A 190 -3.56 2.09 16.68
C ALA A 190 -4.56 3.20 16.34
N GLU A 191 -4.80 4.10 17.30
CA GLU A 191 -5.64 5.29 17.11
C GLU A 191 -5.06 6.22 16.04
N THR A 192 -3.74 6.38 16.01
CA THR A 192 -3.03 7.19 15.01
C THR A 192 -1.96 6.34 14.35
N ALA A 193 -1.88 6.39 13.02
CA ALA A 193 -0.81 5.78 12.25
C ALA A 193 -0.06 6.86 11.46
N VAL A 194 1.27 6.91 11.59
CA VAL A 194 2.10 7.91 10.90
C VAL A 194 3.05 7.23 9.94
N LEU A 195 2.93 7.54 8.66
CA LEU A 195 3.86 7.11 7.63
C LEU A 195 4.80 8.28 7.32
N ARG A 196 6.09 8.13 7.57
CA ARG A 196 7.10 9.16 7.30
C ARG A 196 8.11 8.69 6.25
N TRP A 197 8.58 9.62 5.43
CA TRP A 197 9.59 9.34 4.43
C TRP A 197 10.99 9.69 4.94
N ASN A 198 11.88 8.71 4.90
CA ASN A 198 13.32 8.93 5.08
C ASN A 198 14.06 8.13 4.01
N GLN A 199 14.80 8.82 3.14
CA GLN A 199 15.46 8.21 1.97
C GLN A 199 16.66 7.35 2.38
N GLU A 200 17.31 7.68 3.49
CA GLU A 200 18.55 7.02 3.95
C GLU A 200 18.21 5.79 4.78
N GLY A 201 18.50 4.60 4.24
CA GLY A 201 18.19 3.31 4.90
C GLY A 201 18.82 3.15 6.27
N ALA A 202 20.09 3.53 6.40
CA ALA A 202 20.79 3.49 7.69
C ALA A 202 20.15 4.42 8.74
N ALA A 203 19.64 5.58 8.33
CA ALA A 203 18.96 6.50 9.24
C ALA A 203 17.63 5.92 9.74
N ARG A 204 16.87 5.24 8.86
CA ARG A 204 15.66 4.50 9.26
C ARG A 204 15.96 3.44 10.32
N LEU A 205 17.04 2.67 10.15
CA LEU A 205 17.42 1.66 11.14
C LEU A 205 17.79 2.27 12.49
N VAL A 206 18.51 3.40 12.50
CA VAL A 206 18.83 4.11 13.75
C VAL A 206 17.55 4.61 14.45
N GLU A 207 16.58 5.14 13.69
CA GLU A 207 15.28 5.54 14.24
C GLU A 207 14.52 4.36 14.87
N LEU A 208 14.55 3.19 14.23
CA LEU A 208 13.92 1.96 14.73
C LEU A 208 14.60 1.46 16.00
N GLN A 209 15.94 1.40 16.03
CA GLN A 209 16.72 1.01 17.21
C GLN A 209 16.52 1.97 18.38
N ALA A 210 16.30 3.25 18.10
CA ALA A 210 15.98 4.26 19.11
C ALA A 210 14.52 4.19 19.60
N GLY A 211 13.66 3.34 19.00
CA GLY A 211 12.24 3.24 19.33
C GLY A 211 11.41 4.46 18.90
N THR A 212 11.92 5.24 17.95
CA THR A 212 11.23 6.45 17.44
C THR A 212 10.28 6.16 16.28
N VAL A 213 10.35 4.93 15.74
CA VAL A 213 9.43 4.34 14.78
C VAL A 213 9.23 2.87 15.13
N ASP A 214 8.05 2.33 14.83
CA ASP A 214 7.72 0.93 15.13
C ASP A 214 8.09 -0.03 14.00
N MET A 215 8.17 0.47 12.77
CA MET A 215 8.46 -0.32 11.58
C MET A 215 9.20 0.50 10.53
N ILE A 216 10.13 -0.14 9.82
CA ILE A 216 10.78 0.41 8.63
C ILE A 216 10.65 -0.56 7.46
N THR A 217 10.67 -0.01 6.25
CA THR A 217 10.72 -0.80 5.01
C THR A 217 12.06 -0.62 4.31
N ASN A 218 12.34 -1.49 3.34
CA ASN A 218 13.55 -1.47 2.52
C ASN A 218 14.84 -1.45 3.37
N VAL A 219 14.94 -2.37 4.33
CA VAL A 219 16.19 -2.58 5.08
C VAL A 219 17.29 -2.98 4.10
N SER A 220 18.48 -2.39 4.23
CA SER A 220 19.62 -2.75 3.37
C SER A 220 20.04 -4.20 3.66
N PRO A 221 20.40 -5.01 2.64
CA PRO A 221 20.96 -6.34 2.87
C PRO A 221 22.17 -6.34 3.82
N ASP A 222 22.99 -5.28 3.77
CA ASP A 222 24.16 -5.12 4.65
C ASP A 222 23.79 -4.99 6.14
N ASP A 223 22.56 -4.55 6.43
CA ASP A 223 22.07 -4.32 7.79
C ASP A 223 21.31 -5.53 8.37
N PHE A 224 21.06 -6.58 7.58
CA PHE A 224 20.25 -7.74 8.03
C PHE A 224 20.83 -8.41 9.27
N ALA A 225 22.14 -8.68 9.26
CA ALA A 225 22.81 -9.31 10.40
C ALA A 225 22.77 -8.42 11.66
N THR A 226 22.77 -7.09 11.50
CA THR A 226 22.62 -6.15 12.60
C THR A 226 21.22 -6.24 13.20
N VAL A 227 20.18 -6.28 12.37
CA VAL A 227 18.78 -6.42 12.80
C VAL A 227 18.54 -7.77 13.46
N GLU A 228 19.03 -8.86 12.88
CA GLU A 228 18.87 -10.23 13.41
C GLU A 228 19.61 -10.44 14.74
N ALA A 229 20.67 -9.67 15.01
CA ALA A 229 21.41 -9.73 16.25
C ALA A 229 20.82 -8.86 17.37
N ASP A 230 19.90 -7.95 17.06
CA ASP A 230 19.24 -7.09 18.05
C ASP A 230 18.01 -7.79 18.63
N PRO A 231 17.99 -8.12 19.94
CA PRO A 231 16.90 -8.86 20.55
C PRO A 231 15.57 -8.08 20.61
N ASN A 232 15.60 -6.77 20.36
CA ASN A 232 14.40 -5.93 20.36
C ASN A 232 13.78 -5.82 18.97
N LEU A 233 14.44 -6.32 17.93
CA LEU A 233 14.00 -6.20 16.55
C LEU A 233 13.65 -7.56 15.96
N VAL A 234 12.75 -7.54 14.98
CA VAL A 234 12.42 -8.70 14.17
C VAL A 234 12.53 -8.34 12.70
N LEU A 235 13.34 -9.11 11.96
CA LEU A 235 13.39 -9.00 10.51
C LEU A 235 12.25 -9.83 9.91
N LEU A 236 11.25 -9.15 9.33
CA LEU A 236 10.13 -9.80 8.66
C LEU A 236 10.43 -9.95 7.15
N PRO A 237 10.71 -11.17 6.66
CA PRO A 237 10.94 -11.38 5.24
C PRO A 237 9.64 -11.18 4.45
N ASN A 238 9.65 -10.28 3.46
CA ASN A 238 8.55 -10.09 2.54
C ASN A 238 8.86 -10.74 1.18
N ALA A 239 8.23 -11.87 0.89
CA ALA A 239 8.31 -12.53 -0.40
C ALA A 239 7.42 -11.80 -1.43
N SER A 240 7.90 -10.67 -1.95
CA SER A 240 7.20 -9.94 -3.01
C SER A 240 7.45 -10.60 -4.37
N PRO A 241 6.42 -11.04 -5.11
CA PRO A 241 6.59 -11.62 -6.44
C PRO A 241 6.91 -10.51 -7.45
N ASN A 242 8.19 -10.14 -7.53
CA ASN A 242 8.68 -9.11 -8.43
C ASN A 242 9.83 -9.60 -9.32
N VAL A 243 10.14 -8.82 -10.36
CA VAL A 243 11.25 -9.06 -11.27
C VAL A 243 11.95 -7.73 -11.56
N LEU A 244 13.28 -7.70 -11.44
CA LEU A 244 14.09 -6.61 -11.98
C LEU A 244 14.41 -6.90 -13.44
N TYR A 245 14.12 -5.96 -14.34
CA TYR A 245 14.39 -6.11 -15.77
C TYR A 245 14.88 -4.81 -16.41
N LEU A 246 15.59 -4.94 -17.52
CA LEU A 246 15.95 -3.84 -18.39
C LEU A 246 14.99 -3.80 -19.59
N ALA A 247 14.10 -2.82 -19.61
CA ALA A 247 13.21 -2.60 -20.74
C ALA A 247 13.98 -2.00 -21.92
N MET A 248 13.82 -2.58 -23.12
CA MET A 248 14.39 -2.07 -24.36
C MET A 248 13.26 -1.77 -25.34
N THR A 249 13.04 -0.49 -25.63
CA THR A 249 11.98 -0.03 -26.56
C THR A 249 12.28 -0.50 -27.98
N ASN A 250 11.60 -1.55 -28.43
CA ASN A 250 11.84 -2.21 -29.72
C ASN A 250 11.40 -1.42 -30.97
N THR A 251 10.95 -0.17 -30.79
CA THR A 251 10.59 0.76 -31.87
C THR A 251 11.58 1.91 -32.01
N PHE A 252 12.65 1.92 -31.22
CA PHE A 252 13.64 2.99 -31.18
C PHE A 252 15.05 2.46 -31.47
N GLU A 253 15.77 3.07 -32.40
CA GLU A 253 17.14 2.67 -32.75
C GLU A 253 18.11 2.90 -31.57
N PRO A 254 19.04 1.97 -31.25
CA PRO A 254 19.34 0.72 -31.95
C PRO A 254 18.61 -0.51 -31.39
N PHE A 255 17.64 -0.31 -30.49
CA PHE A 255 16.91 -1.38 -29.81
C PHE A 255 15.82 -2.01 -30.68
N ASP A 256 15.49 -1.43 -31.83
CA ASP A 256 14.67 -2.06 -32.87
C ASP A 256 15.31 -3.33 -33.44
N ASN A 257 16.64 -3.38 -33.49
CA ASN A 257 17.38 -4.58 -33.88
C ASN A 257 17.44 -5.63 -32.74
N GLN A 258 16.84 -6.81 -32.97
CA GLN A 258 16.84 -7.92 -32.01
C GLN A 258 18.27 -8.36 -31.62
N MET A 259 19.22 -8.36 -32.56
CA MET A 259 20.59 -8.78 -32.28
C MET A 259 21.28 -7.84 -31.29
N VAL A 260 20.97 -6.53 -31.33
CA VAL A 260 21.48 -5.56 -30.36
C VAL A 260 20.96 -5.87 -28.96
N ARG A 261 19.66 -6.14 -28.83
CA ARG A 261 19.05 -6.52 -27.54
C ARG A 261 19.63 -7.81 -26.97
N GLN A 262 19.83 -8.81 -27.82
CA GLN A 262 20.46 -10.08 -27.43
C GLN A 262 21.92 -9.89 -27.00
N ALA A 263 22.69 -9.07 -27.73
CA ALA A 263 24.08 -8.78 -27.38
C ALA A 263 24.18 -8.08 -26.01
N ILE A 264 23.27 -7.15 -25.70
CA ILE A 264 23.20 -6.50 -24.39
C ILE A 264 22.82 -7.51 -23.31
N ALA A 265 21.78 -8.32 -23.53
CA ALA A 265 21.34 -9.34 -22.56
C ALA A 265 22.46 -10.34 -22.21
N MET A 266 23.22 -10.82 -23.20
CA MET A 266 24.36 -11.72 -22.99
C MET A 266 25.59 -11.03 -22.40
N GLY A 267 25.71 -9.71 -22.58
CA GLY A 267 26.83 -8.91 -22.06
C GLY A 267 26.70 -8.54 -20.58
N ILE A 268 25.52 -8.72 -19.98
CA ILE A 268 25.26 -8.41 -18.57
C ILE A 268 25.48 -9.66 -17.73
N ASP A 269 26.40 -9.56 -16.77
CA ASP A 269 26.60 -10.58 -15.75
C ASP A 269 25.51 -10.47 -14.67
N ARG A 270 24.38 -11.15 -14.92
CA ARG A 270 23.20 -11.17 -14.04
C ARG A 270 23.52 -11.77 -12.67
N GLN A 271 24.34 -12.82 -12.63
CA GLN A 271 24.70 -13.49 -11.37
C GLN A 271 25.47 -12.54 -10.47
N ARG A 272 26.48 -11.85 -11.03
CA ARG A 272 27.24 -10.85 -10.27
C ARG A 272 26.38 -9.69 -9.76
N ILE A 273 25.28 -9.35 -10.44
CA ILE A 273 24.33 -8.35 -9.92
C ILE A 273 23.58 -8.90 -8.71
N VAL A 274 23.04 -10.11 -8.81
CA VAL A 274 22.34 -10.77 -7.69
C VAL A 274 23.27 -10.90 -6.49
N ASP A 275 24.47 -11.44 -6.68
CA ASP A 275 25.43 -11.71 -5.60
C ASP A 275 25.89 -10.46 -4.84
N ASN A 276 25.95 -9.30 -5.50
CA ASN A 276 26.51 -8.08 -4.91
C ASN A 276 25.47 -7.08 -4.41
N PHE A 277 24.22 -7.13 -4.88
CA PHE A 277 23.23 -6.08 -4.62
C PHE A 277 21.92 -6.59 -4.04
N PHE A 278 21.66 -7.89 -4.08
CA PHE A 278 20.39 -8.46 -3.64
C PHE A 278 20.55 -9.32 -2.39
N PRO A 279 19.51 -9.39 -1.54
CA PRO A 279 19.54 -10.21 -0.34
C PRO A 279 19.59 -11.70 -0.67
N ALA A 280 20.07 -12.50 0.30
CA ALA A 280 20.04 -13.94 0.22
C ALA A 280 18.62 -14.47 -0.09
N GLY A 281 18.54 -15.45 -0.98
CA GLY A 281 17.25 -15.96 -1.51
C GLY A 281 16.81 -15.32 -2.83
N SER A 282 17.47 -14.23 -3.26
CA SER A 282 17.28 -13.69 -4.62
C SER A 282 17.94 -14.59 -5.66
N GLU A 283 17.31 -14.72 -6.82
CA GLU A 283 17.78 -15.58 -7.90
C GLU A 283 17.84 -14.85 -9.24
N VAL A 284 18.68 -15.34 -10.16
CA VAL A 284 18.69 -14.84 -11.54
C VAL A 284 17.37 -15.24 -12.19
N ALA A 285 16.59 -14.24 -12.58
CA ALA A 285 15.31 -14.47 -13.26
C ALA A 285 15.48 -15.31 -14.53
N SER A 286 14.77 -16.43 -14.57
CA SER A 286 14.69 -17.35 -15.71
C SER A 286 13.51 -17.04 -16.64
N HIS A 287 12.49 -16.34 -16.13
CA HIS A 287 11.27 -15.94 -16.80
C HIS A 287 10.88 -14.51 -16.39
N PHE A 288 9.93 -13.90 -17.09
CA PHE A 288 9.41 -12.58 -16.69
C PHE A 288 8.60 -12.69 -15.42
N THR A 289 7.70 -13.67 -15.40
CA THR A 289 6.83 -13.94 -14.27
C THR A 289 7.61 -14.75 -13.23
N PRO A 290 7.65 -14.33 -11.96
CA PRO A 290 8.32 -15.08 -10.90
C PRO A 290 7.73 -16.49 -10.72
N CYS A 291 8.56 -17.47 -10.36
CA CYS A 291 8.11 -18.85 -10.15
C CYS A 291 7.20 -19.03 -8.93
N SER A 292 7.17 -18.05 -8.03
CA SER A 292 6.24 -18.01 -6.89
C SER A 292 4.78 -17.79 -7.31
N ILE A 293 4.55 -17.30 -8.53
CA ILE A 293 3.20 -17.18 -9.10
C ILE A 293 2.84 -18.50 -9.79
N PRO A 294 1.64 -19.06 -9.54
CA PRO A 294 1.17 -20.25 -10.26
C PRO A 294 1.28 -20.09 -11.78
N GLY A 295 2.02 -21.00 -12.43
CA GLY A 295 2.28 -20.96 -13.87
C GLY A 295 3.38 -19.97 -14.32
N GLY A 296 4.05 -19.28 -13.40
CA GLY A 296 4.98 -18.19 -13.73
C GLY A 296 6.25 -18.62 -14.47
N CYS A 297 6.75 -19.81 -14.19
CA CYS A 297 7.95 -20.38 -14.83
C CYS A 297 7.61 -21.56 -15.75
N GLU A 298 6.43 -21.52 -16.36
CA GLU A 298 6.09 -22.45 -17.45
C GLU A 298 6.76 -22.03 -18.75
N GLY A 299 7.29 -23.03 -19.48
CA GLY A 299 7.94 -22.85 -20.77
C GLY A 299 9.47 -22.93 -20.70
N ASP A 300 10.12 -22.43 -21.76
CA ASP A 300 11.57 -22.43 -21.87
C ASP A 300 12.16 -21.23 -21.11
N SER A 301 13.12 -21.51 -20.23
CA SER A 301 13.89 -20.47 -19.54
C SER A 301 14.64 -19.58 -20.53
N TRP A 302 14.75 -18.31 -20.20
CA TRP A 302 15.53 -17.36 -20.97
C TRP A 302 17.04 -17.57 -20.77
N TYR A 303 17.71 -17.91 -21.89
CA TYR A 303 19.17 -17.96 -22.09
C TYR A 303 20.03 -18.44 -20.92
#